data_AF-A0AA39T6H5-F1
#
_entry.id   AF-A0AA39T6H5-F1
#
_cell.length_a   1.000
_cell.length_b   1.000
_cell.length_c   1.000
_cell.angle_alpha   90.00
_cell.angle_beta   90.00
_cell.angle_gamma   90.00
#
_symmetry.space_group_name_H-M   'P 1'
#
loop_
_entity.id
_entity.type
_entity.pdbx_description
1 polymer ?
#
loop_
_entity_poly.entity_id
_entity_poly.type
_entity_poly.pdbx_seq_one_letter_code
_entity_poly.pdbx_strand_id
1 'polypeptide(L)'
;MSTASKDHAKDSETGFKFADAKALANGGYRTVESSYPEDLFVLARNGISPPLTMFTPTTLTNIRLGRDVTYRKFARGATSTNIRVLDTSTFPNEKDMSLAQWLAAYENFLSFISELCEGEQIFEGFVKHHQRAVTDPDIEATFEAHKEFDCDHLRPQFFTRGGIIIDVNSKEYIEGWNRVVQRVARRTTAQEIKTAVAQYIPAVNGPTRTTKNKSRFQPFDKSQYS
;
A
#
# COMPACT_ATOMS: atom_id res chain seq x y z
N MET A 1 -58.60 25.45 -39.50
CA MET A 1 -58.72 25.79 -38.07
C MET A 1 -57.87 24.76 -37.32
N SER A 2 -56.58 24.98 -37.00
CA SER A 2 -56.03 25.88 -35.99
C SER A 2 -56.82 25.88 -34.68
N THR A 3 -56.39 25.14 -33.66
CA THR A 3 -55.55 25.68 -32.58
C THR A 3 -55.14 24.58 -31.60
N ALA A 4 -53.89 24.67 -31.16
CA ALA A 4 -53.28 23.97 -30.04
C ALA A 4 -53.82 24.48 -28.70
N SER A 5 -53.74 23.65 -27.65
CA SER A 5 -53.41 24.03 -26.26
C SER A 5 -53.71 22.84 -25.34
N LYS A 6 -52.93 22.51 -24.32
CA LYS A 6 -51.57 22.87 -23.92
C LYS A 6 -51.33 21.92 -22.74
N ASP A 7 -50.38 21.01 -22.86
CA ASP A 7 -49.91 20.24 -21.71
C ASP A 7 -49.29 21.22 -20.71
N HIS A 8 -49.98 21.45 -19.60
CA HIS A 8 -49.33 21.95 -18.40
C HIS A 8 -48.92 20.74 -17.57
N ALA A 9 -47.76 20.17 -17.93
CA ALA A 9 -46.95 19.44 -16.97
C ALA A 9 -46.66 20.42 -15.83
N LYS A 10 -47.21 20.12 -14.65
CA LYS A 10 -46.85 20.79 -13.41
C LYS A 10 -45.36 20.55 -13.18
N ASP A 11 -44.55 21.55 -13.48
CA ASP A 11 -43.24 21.69 -12.86
C ASP A 11 -43.49 21.78 -11.35
N SER A 12 -43.29 20.65 -10.66
CA SER A 12 -43.07 20.65 -9.24
C SER A 12 -41.70 21.28 -9.01
N GLU A 13 -41.68 22.62 -8.95
CA GLU A 13 -40.59 23.37 -8.35
C GLU A 13 -40.47 22.94 -6.89
N THR A 14 -39.73 21.85 -6.67
CA THR A 14 -39.15 21.56 -5.38
C THR A 14 -38.17 22.72 -5.13
N GLY A 15 -38.60 23.66 -4.28
CA GLY A 15 -37.86 24.85 -3.86
C GLY A 15 -36.56 24.56 -3.10
N PHE A 16 -36.01 23.35 -3.24
CA PHE A 16 -34.74 22.97 -2.67
C PHE A 16 -33.60 23.46 -3.56
N LYS A 17 -32.73 24.25 -2.95
CA LYS A 17 -31.50 24.80 -3.56
C LYS A 17 -30.54 23.70 -4.06
N PHE A 18 -30.66 22.48 -3.54
CA PHE A 18 -29.76 21.34 -3.79
C PHE A 18 -30.52 20.09 -4.29
N ALA A 19 -31.47 20.25 -5.22
CA ALA A 19 -32.13 19.10 -5.84
C ALA A 19 -31.18 18.36 -6.80
N ASP A 20 -31.18 17.02 -6.78
CA ASP A 20 -30.30 16.18 -7.62
C ASP A 20 -30.42 16.51 -9.10
N ALA A 21 -31.65 16.73 -9.59
CA ALA A 21 -31.90 17.12 -10.97
C ALA A 21 -31.21 18.44 -11.35
N LYS A 22 -31.14 19.42 -10.42
CA LYS A 22 -30.42 20.68 -10.62
C LYS A 22 -28.91 20.49 -10.52
N ALA A 23 -28.44 19.65 -9.60
CA ALA A 23 -27.02 19.34 -9.45
C ALA A 23 -26.44 18.63 -10.69
N LEU A 24 -27.19 17.68 -11.27
CA LEU A 24 -26.86 17.01 -12.54
C LEU A 24 -26.81 18.00 -13.71
N ALA A 25 -27.78 18.92 -13.81
CA ALA A 25 -27.81 19.95 -14.85
C ALA A 25 -26.65 20.95 -14.73
N ASN A 26 -26.12 21.19 -13.52
CA ASN A 26 -25.00 22.11 -13.28
C ASN A 26 -23.63 21.55 -13.69
N GLY A 27 -23.59 20.37 -14.32
CA GLY A 27 -22.38 19.87 -14.99
C GLY A 27 -21.35 19.21 -14.08
N GLY A 28 -21.76 18.85 -12.85
CA GLY A 28 -20.92 18.15 -11.87
C GLY A 28 -19.69 18.95 -11.42
N TYR A 29 -18.96 18.41 -10.46
CA TYR A 29 -17.64 18.93 -10.12
C TYR A 29 -16.64 18.55 -11.22
N ARG A 30 -15.91 19.54 -11.76
CA ARG A 30 -14.83 19.32 -12.74
C ARG A 30 -13.48 19.58 -12.08
N THR A 31 -12.73 18.52 -11.82
CA THR A 31 -11.35 18.61 -11.36
C THR A 31 -10.43 19.11 -12.48
N VAL A 32 -9.57 20.08 -12.15
CA VAL A 32 -8.45 20.52 -13.01
C VAL A 32 -7.34 19.46 -12.86
N GLU A 33 -6.99 18.79 -13.96
CA GLU A 33 -5.94 17.75 -14.06
C GLU A 33 -5.90 16.75 -12.88
N SER A 34 -6.87 15.83 -12.85
CA SER A 34 -7.01 14.84 -11.78
C SER A 34 -6.16 13.58 -11.93
N SER A 35 -5.41 13.42 -13.02
CA SER A 35 -4.69 12.16 -13.24
C SER A 35 -3.50 12.00 -12.30
N TYR A 36 -3.23 10.76 -11.93
CA TYR A 36 -2.01 10.41 -11.23
C TYR A 36 -0.78 10.62 -12.14
N PRO A 37 0.42 10.86 -11.57
CA PRO A 37 1.65 10.94 -12.36
C PRO A 37 1.89 9.68 -13.18
N GLU A 38 2.27 9.83 -14.46
CA GLU A 38 2.53 8.70 -15.37
C GLU A 38 3.57 7.72 -14.81
N ASP A 39 4.52 8.21 -14.02
CA ASP A 39 5.52 7.37 -13.35
C ASP A 39 4.91 6.26 -12.48
N LEU A 40 3.77 6.51 -11.83
CA LEU A 40 3.06 5.49 -11.04
C LEU A 40 2.46 4.41 -11.92
N PHE A 41 1.90 4.79 -13.08
CA PHE A 41 1.41 3.84 -14.07
C PHE A 41 2.54 3.01 -14.68
N VAL A 42 3.72 3.61 -14.91
CA VAL A 42 4.90 2.89 -15.40
C VAL A 42 5.35 1.82 -14.39
N LEU A 43 5.34 2.12 -13.08
CA LEU A 43 5.62 1.10 -12.05
C LEU A 43 4.61 -0.06 -12.13
N ALA A 44 3.32 0.27 -12.14
CA ALA A 44 2.24 -0.70 -12.17
C ALA A 44 2.29 -1.63 -13.40
N ARG A 45 2.46 -1.07 -14.61
CA ARG A 45 2.55 -1.84 -15.88
C ARG A 45 3.77 -2.76 -15.93
N ASN A 46 4.79 -2.46 -15.13
CA ASN A 46 5.99 -3.29 -14.99
C ASN A 46 5.93 -4.26 -13.80
N GLY A 47 4.77 -4.38 -13.15
CA GLY A 47 4.55 -5.29 -12.02
C GLY A 47 5.30 -4.90 -10.74
N ILE A 48 5.72 -3.63 -10.65
CA ILE A 48 6.35 -3.09 -9.45
C ILE A 48 5.24 -2.47 -8.61
N SER A 49 5.02 -3.02 -7.41
CA SER A 49 4.06 -2.45 -6.46
C SER A 49 4.58 -1.11 -5.95
N PRO A 50 3.87 0.01 -6.19
CA PRO A 50 4.24 1.28 -5.59
C PRO A 50 3.93 1.22 -4.07
N PRO A 51 4.89 1.59 -3.19
CA PRO A 51 4.62 1.67 -1.76
C PRO A 51 3.55 2.74 -1.48
N LEU A 52 2.77 2.53 -0.43
CA LEU A 52 1.65 3.42 -0.10
C LEU A 52 2.12 4.84 0.25
N THR A 53 3.37 4.99 0.70
CA THR A 53 4.02 6.28 0.96
C THR A 53 4.12 7.17 -0.29
N MET A 54 4.06 6.60 -1.50
CA MET A 54 3.99 7.34 -2.76
C MET A 54 2.63 8.01 -2.99
N PHE A 55 1.59 7.56 -2.31
CA PHE A 55 0.22 8.08 -2.43
C PHE A 55 -0.12 9.11 -1.34
N THR A 56 0.85 9.53 -0.52
CA THR A 56 0.61 10.69 0.34
C THR A 56 0.49 11.96 -0.51
N PRO A 57 -0.32 12.96 -0.12
CA PRO A 57 -0.50 14.18 -0.92
C PRO A 57 0.81 14.90 -1.23
N THR A 58 1.73 14.95 -0.25
CA THR A 58 3.05 15.58 -0.42
C THR A 58 3.89 14.83 -1.45
N THR A 59 3.96 13.50 -1.34
CA THR A 59 4.74 12.70 -2.30
C THR A 59 4.18 12.78 -3.71
N LEU A 60 2.85 12.73 -3.88
CA LEU A 60 2.21 12.89 -5.19
C LEU A 60 2.56 14.24 -5.83
N THR A 61 2.51 15.34 -5.07
CA THR A 61 2.94 16.66 -5.55
C THR A 61 4.42 16.68 -5.92
N ASN A 62 5.29 16.08 -5.10
CA ASN A 62 6.72 16.01 -5.39
C ASN A 62 7.01 15.24 -6.68
N ILE A 63 6.33 14.10 -6.90
CA ILE A 63 6.45 13.34 -8.16
C ILE A 63 6.00 14.20 -9.35
N ARG A 64 4.83 14.86 -9.27
CA ARG A 64 4.35 15.76 -10.34
C ARG A 64 5.34 16.86 -10.69
N LEU A 65 6.01 17.42 -9.68
CA LEU A 65 6.97 18.50 -9.84
C LEU A 65 8.39 18.02 -10.13
N GLY A 66 8.64 16.70 -10.17
CA GLY A 66 9.98 16.13 -10.32
C GLY A 66 10.94 16.50 -9.19
N ARG A 67 10.43 16.74 -7.97
CA ARG A 67 11.21 17.13 -6.79
C ARG A 67 11.49 15.93 -5.90
N ASP A 68 12.72 15.79 -5.43
CA ASP A 68 13.14 14.71 -4.51
C ASP A 68 12.79 13.30 -5.00
N VAL A 69 12.70 13.11 -6.33
CA VAL A 69 12.48 11.82 -6.97
C VAL A 69 13.75 11.30 -7.60
N THR A 70 13.97 10.00 -7.46
CA THR A 70 15.07 9.32 -8.12
C THR A 70 14.54 8.24 -9.05
N TYR A 71 15.37 7.89 -10.04
CA TYR A 71 15.00 6.94 -11.08
C TYR A 71 16.06 5.87 -11.19
N ARG A 72 15.62 4.64 -11.46
CA ARG A 72 16.50 3.51 -11.72
C ARG A 72 16.15 2.82 -13.04
N LYS A 73 17.12 2.10 -13.59
CA LYS A 73 16.90 1.21 -14.72
C LYS A 73 16.29 -0.09 -14.20
N PHE A 74 15.23 -0.55 -14.85
CA PHE A 74 14.55 -1.80 -14.57
C PHE A 74 14.54 -2.66 -15.84
N ALA A 75 15.09 -3.87 -15.73
CA ALA A 75 15.05 -4.87 -16.79
C ALA A 75 13.97 -5.90 -16.46
N ARG A 76 13.05 -6.12 -17.39
CA ARG A 76 12.04 -7.18 -17.31
C ARG A 76 12.53 -8.42 -18.07
N GLY A 77 13.27 -9.29 -17.38
CA GLY A 77 13.80 -10.52 -17.96
C GLY A 77 15.08 -10.32 -18.78
N ALA A 78 15.62 -11.42 -19.31
CA ALA A 78 16.97 -11.48 -19.88
C ALA A 78 17.16 -10.73 -21.22
N THR A 79 16.07 -10.36 -21.91
CA THR A 79 16.10 -9.80 -23.27
C THR A 79 15.46 -8.41 -23.40
N SER A 80 14.94 -7.83 -22.30
CA SER A 80 14.22 -6.54 -22.39
C SER A 80 15.16 -5.34 -22.43
N THR A 81 14.84 -4.37 -23.27
CA THR A 81 15.31 -2.99 -23.14
C THR A 81 15.05 -2.46 -21.73
N ASN A 82 16.07 -1.86 -21.11
CA ASN A 82 15.94 -1.28 -19.78
C ASN A 82 14.90 -0.16 -19.78
N ILE A 83 13.89 -0.26 -18.91
CA ILE A 83 12.86 0.76 -18.70
C ILE A 83 13.30 1.65 -17.54
N ARG A 84 13.11 2.96 -17.67
CA ARG A 84 13.33 3.91 -16.57
C ARG A 84 12.09 3.95 -15.70
N VAL A 85 12.24 3.67 -14.41
CA VAL A 85 11.15 3.69 -13.42
C VAL A 85 11.55 4.52 -12.22
N LEU A 86 10.57 5.04 -11.46
CA LEU A 86 10.85 5.63 -10.15
C LEU A 86 11.52 4.60 -9.24
N ASP A 87 12.52 5.05 -8.49
CA ASP A 87 13.14 4.20 -7.48
C ASP A 87 12.28 4.19 -6.21
N THR A 88 11.54 3.10 -6.00
CA THR A 88 10.68 2.95 -4.84
C THR A 88 11.45 2.88 -3.52
N SER A 89 12.77 2.59 -3.55
CA SER A 89 13.59 2.48 -2.35
C SER A 89 13.97 3.82 -1.72
N THR A 90 13.80 4.94 -2.44
CA THR A 90 14.10 6.28 -1.91
C THR A 90 12.92 6.91 -1.18
N PHE A 91 11.75 6.27 -1.20
CA PHE A 91 10.58 6.73 -0.45
C PHE A 91 10.61 6.21 0.99
N PRO A 92 9.93 6.88 1.93
CA PRO A 92 9.85 6.41 3.31
C PRO A 92 9.35 4.97 3.38
N ASN A 93 9.88 4.22 4.34
CA ASN A 93 9.45 2.86 4.58
C ASN A 93 7.98 2.88 5.03
N GLU A 94 7.16 2.09 4.36
CA GLU A 94 5.74 2.02 4.65
C GLU A 94 5.47 1.53 6.08
N LYS A 95 6.36 0.68 6.62
CA LYS A 95 6.27 0.19 8.01
C LYS A 95 6.35 1.30 9.05
N ASP A 96 6.88 2.48 8.69
CA ASP A 96 6.95 3.64 9.58
C ASP A 96 5.73 4.57 9.47
N MET A 97 4.77 4.26 8.58
CA MET A 97 3.55 5.06 8.45
C MET A 97 2.66 4.96 9.68
N SER A 98 2.19 6.12 10.13
CA SER A 98 1.10 6.23 11.11
C SER A 98 -0.25 5.86 10.49
N LEU A 99 -1.24 5.54 11.34
CA LEU A 99 -2.61 5.24 10.91
C LEU A 99 -3.21 6.39 10.09
N ALA A 100 -3.06 7.64 10.54
CA ALA A 100 -3.58 8.80 9.83
C ALA A 100 -2.97 8.95 8.41
N GLN A 101 -1.66 8.74 8.28
CA GLN A 101 -1.00 8.76 6.97
C GLN A 101 -1.47 7.61 6.09
N TRP A 102 -1.68 6.42 6.66
CA TRP A 102 -2.17 5.25 5.94
C TRP A 102 -3.56 5.48 5.40
N LEU A 103 -4.51 5.95 6.21
CA LEU A 103 -5.87 6.26 5.76
C LEU A 103 -5.86 7.27 4.60
N ALA A 104 -5.14 8.38 4.76
CA ALA A 104 -5.07 9.42 3.73
C ALA A 104 -4.41 8.92 2.43
N ALA A 105 -3.34 8.13 2.54
CA ALA A 105 -2.65 7.59 1.37
C ALA A 105 -3.45 6.46 0.70
N TYR A 106 -4.20 5.68 1.47
CA TYR A 106 -5.02 4.59 0.95
C TYR A 106 -6.19 5.11 0.10
N GLU A 107 -6.82 6.22 0.49
CA GLU A 107 -7.85 6.85 -0.35
C GLU A 107 -7.31 7.29 -1.72
N ASN A 108 -6.11 7.89 -1.75
CA ASN A 108 -5.45 8.21 -3.02
C ASN A 108 -5.06 6.95 -3.79
N PHE A 109 -4.61 5.89 -3.10
CA PHE A 109 -4.34 4.61 -3.74
C PHE A 109 -5.60 4.00 -4.37
N LEU A 110 -6.75 4.03 -3.69
CA LEU A 110 -8.03 3.57 -4.24
C LEU A 110 -8.41 4.35 -5.50
N SER A 111 -8.27 5.67 -5.46
CA SER A 111 -8.52 6.52 -6.61
C SER A 111 -7.55 6.19 -7.76
N PHE A 112 -6.27 5.93 -7.48
CA PHE A 112 -5.33 5.43 -8.50
C PHE A 112 -5.73 4.06 -9.05
N ILE A 113 -6.15 3.11 -8.21
CA ILE A 113 -6.61 1.79 -8.67
C ILE A 113 -7.83 1.92 -9.58
N SER A 114 -8.74 2.86 -9.28
CA SER A 114 -9.90 3.15 -10.14
C SER A 114 -9.53 3.70 -11.51
N GLU A 115 -8.40 4.41 -11.63
CA GLU A 115 -7.86 4.86 -12.92
C GLU A 115 -7.02 3.77 -13.62
N LEU A 116 -6.31 2.96 -12.85
CA LEU A 116 -5.42 1.91 -13.36
C LEU A 116 -6.19 0.71 -13.93
N CYS A 117 -7.32 0.36 -13.31
CA CYS A 117 -8.03 -0.89 -13.57
C CYS A 117 -9.39 -0.61 -14.22
N GLU A 118 -9.68 -1.29 -15.33
CA GLU A 118 -11.00 -1.23 -15.98
C GLU A 118 -12.05 -2.12 -15.29
N GLY A 119 -11.64 -2.99 -14.35
CA GLY A 119 -12.50 -3.99 -13.71
C GLY A 119 -13.06 -3.54 -12.36
N GLU A 120 -14.39 -3.43 -12.26
CA GLU A 120 -15.12 -3.05 -11.05
C GLU A 120 -14.80 -3.96 -9.84
N GLN A 121 -14.66 -5.27 -10.07
CA GLN A 121 -14.39 -6.25 -9.01
C GLN A 121 -13.01 -6.10 -8.37
N ILE A 122 -12.01 -5.60 -9.11
CA ILE A 122 -10.67 -5.34 -8.57
C ILE A 122 -10.76 -4.17 -7.60
N PHE A 123 -11.36 -3.07 -8.03
CA PHE A 123 -11.55 -1.87 -7.22
C PHE A 123 -12.38 -2.19 -5.98
N GLU A 124 -13.51 -2.88 -6.13
CA GLU A 124 -14.37 -3.30 -5.03
C GLU A 124 -13.63 -4.17 -4.00
N GLY A 125 -12.75 -5.06 -4.45
CA GLY A 125 -11.93 -5.88 -3.56
C GLY A 125 -11.00 -5.05 -2.67
N PHE A 126 -10.32 -4.04 -3.24
CA PHE A 126 -9.48 -3.13 -2.45
C PHE A 126 -10.30 -2.23 -1.53
N VAL A 127 -11.49 -1.79 -1.95
CA VAL A 127 -12.41 -1.04 -1.10
C VAL A 127 -12.86 -1.89 0.09
N LYS A 128 -13.27 -3.14 -0.13
CA LYS A 128 -13.65 -4.07 0.94
C LYS A 128 -12.50 -4.36 1.90
N HIS A 129 -11.27 -4.50 1.38
CA HIS A 129 -10.08 -4.63 2.21
C HIS A 129 -9.88 -3.41 3.12
N HIS A 130 -9.95 -2.20 2.56
CA HIS A 130 -9.84 -0.95 3.31
C HIS A 130 -10.95 -0.81 4.36
N GLN A 131 -12.20 -1.08 3.97
CA GLN A 131 -13.37 -1.06 4.83
C GLN A 131 -13.17 -1.94 6.06
N ARG A 132 -12.67 -3.17 5.87
CA ARG A 132 -12.39 -4.07 6.98
C ARG A 132 -11.41 -3.49 8.01
N ALA A 133 -10.42 -2.70 7.57
CA ALA A 133 -9.51 -2.01 8.47
C ALA A 133 -10.21 -0.86 9.22
N VAL A 134 -10.88 0.03 8.49
CA VAL A 134 -11.49 1.24 9.07
C VAL A 134 -12.72 0.97 9.93
N THR A 135 -13.38 -0.17 9.75
CA THR A 135 -14.49 -0.62 10.61
C THR A 135 -14.05 -1.54 11.74
N ASP A 136 -12.75 -1.84 11.86
CA ASP A 136 -12.23 -2.59 13.00
C ASP A 136 -12.35 -1.72 14.27
N PRO A 137 -13.15 -2.12 15.27
CA PRO A 137 -13.27 -1.34 16.51
C PRO A 137 -11.94 -1.22 17.27
N ASP A 138 -11.01 -2.15 17.05
CA ASP A 138 -9.71 -2.19 17.71
C ASP A 138 -8.56 -1.83 16.74
N ILE A 139 -8.85 -1.00 15.73
CA ILE A 139 -7.89 -0.63 14.67
C ILE A 139 -6.54 -0.17 15.24
N GLU A 140 -6.49 0.54 16.36
CA GLU A 140 -5.21 0.98 16.95
C GLU A 140 -4.29 -0.20 17.31
N ALA A 141 -4.86 -1.31 17.79
CA ALA A 141 -4.11 -2.51 18.16
C ALA A 141 -3.81 -3.41 16.93
N THR A 142 -4.70 -3.41 15.93
CA THR A 142 -4.60 -4.28 14.75
C THR A 142 -3.95 -3.58 13.55
N PHE A 143 -3.71 -2.28 13.61
CA PHE A 143 -3.22 -1.46 12.49
C PHE A 143 -1.91 -1.99 11.91
N GLU A 144 -0.97 -2.41 12.75
CA GLU A 144 0.28 -2.99 12.24
C GLU A 144 0.06 -4.28 11.44
N ALA A 145 -0.93 -5.09 11.82
CA ALA A 145 -1.30 -6.26 11.03
C ALA A 145 -1.97 -5.86 9.72
N HIS A 146 -2.85 -4.85 9.71
CA HIS A 146 -3.45 -4.29 8.49
C HIS A 146 -2.39 -3.80 7.51
N LYS A 147 -1.47 -2.96 7.99
CA LYS A 147 -0.37 -2.42 7.22
C LYS A 147 0.53 -3.52 6.66
N GLU A 148 0.94 -4.48 7.49
CA GLU A 148 1.80 -5.60 7.06
C GLU A 148 1.08 -6.53 6.07
N PHE A 149 -0.22 -6.77 6.24
CA PHE A 149 -0.99 -7.61 5.31
C PHE A 149 -1.17 -6.94 3.94
N ASP A 150 -1.46 -5.64 3.93
CA ASP A 150 -1.57 -4.86 2.69
C ASP A 150 -0.22 -4.79 1.95
N CYS A 151 0.84 -4.39 2.66
CA CYS A 151 2.14 -4.10 2.05
C CYS A 151 2.97 -5.32 1.68
N ASP A 152 2.91 -6.40 2.47
CA ASP A 152 3.75 -7.57 2.26
C ASP A 152 3.00 -8.70 1.53
N HIS A 153 1.66 -8.65 1.45
CA HIS A 153 0.85 -9.73 0.86
C HIS A 153 -0.05 -9.27 -0.28
N LEU A 154 -0.99 -8.34 -0.05
CA LEU A 154 -2.03 -8.04 -1.04
C LEU A 154 -1.50 -7.26 -2.24
N ARG A 155 -0.95 -6.05 -2.03
CA ARG A 155 -0.49 -5.20 -3.13
C ARG A 155 0.62 -5.85 -3.95
N PRO A 156 1.69 -6.44 -3.36
CA PRO A 156 2.71 -7.11 -4.16
C PRO A 156 2.16 -8.22 -5.04
N GLN A 157 1.24 -9.06 -4.54
CA GLN A 157 0.61 -10.10 -5.35
C GLN A 157 -0.23 -9.53 -6.49
N PHE A 158 -1.00 -8.48 -6.23
CA PHE A 158 -1.79 -7.79 -7.24
C PHE A 158 -0.89 -7.31 -8.40
N PHE A 159 0.16 -6.54 -8.11
CA PHE A 159 1.01 -5.97 -9.16
C PHE A 159 1.87 -7.03 -9.87
N THR A 160 2.41 -8.00 -9.14
CA THR A 160 3.29 -9.02 -9.74
C THR A 160 2.55 -10.03 -10.60
N ARG A 161 1.30 -10.36 -10.26
CA ARG A 161 0.48 -11.34 -11.01
C ARG A 161 -0.34 -10.72 -12.15
N GLY A 162 -0.27 -9.39 -12.33
CA GLY A 162 -1.07 -8.68 -13.33
C GLY A 162 -2.54 -8.55 -12.94
N GLY A 163 -2.83 -8.53 -11.64
CA GLY A 163 -4.17 -8.43 -11.08
C GLY A 163 -4.55 -9.64 -10.22
N ILE A 164 -5.36 -9.39 -9.20
CA ILE A 164 -6.10 -10.37 -8.40
C ILE A 164 -7.44 -9.77 -8.00
N ILE A 165 -8.47 -10.59 -7.82
CA ILE A 165 -9.71 -10.18 -7.18
C ILE A 165 -9.58 -10.48 -5.68
N ILE A 166 -9.78 -9.47 -4.85
CA ILE A 166 -9.73 -9.61 -3.39
C ILE A 166 -11.14 -9.91 -2.89
N ASP A 167 -11.37 -11.13 -2.44
CA ASP A 167 -12.56 -11.50 -1.68
C ASP A 167 -12.22 -11.61 -0.19
N VAL A 168 -12.67 -10.63 0.59
CA VAL A 168 -12.42 -10.54 2.04
C VAL A 168 -13.11 -11.64 2.86
N ASN A 169 -14.05 -12.37 2.25
CA ASN A 169 -14.75 -13.50 2.86
C ASN A 169 -14.18 -14.85 2.42
N SER A 170 -13.27 -14.86 1.44
CA SER A 170 -12.61 -16.10 1.00
C SER A 170 -11.78 -16.71 2.11
N LYS A 171 -11.66 -18.04 2.07
CA LYS A 171 -10.86 -18.80 3.03
C LYS A 171 -9.39 -18.38 2.98
N GLU A 172 -8.86 -18.18 1.78
CA GLU A 172 -7.47 -17.78 1.52
C GLU A 172 -7.16 -16.41 2.15
N TYR A 173 -8.06 -15.44 1.98
CA TYR A 173 -7.93 -14.12 2.58
C TYR A 173 -7.96 -14.21 4.11
N ILE A 174 -8.95 -14.91 4.68
CA ILE A 174 -9.12 -15.02 6.14
C ILE A 174 -7.92 -15.73 6.78
N GLU A 175 -7.44 -16.82 6.17
CA GLU A 175 -6.24 -17.52 6.64
C GLU A 175 -4.99 -16.64 6.53
N GLY A 176 -4.83 -15.93 5.41
CA GLY A 176 -3.73 -14.98 5.21
C GLY A 176 -3.71 -13.89 6.29
N TRP A 177 -4.86 -13.26 6.50
CA TRP A 177 -5.07 -12.25 7.54
C TRP A 177 -4.71 -12.78 8.93
N ASN A 178 -5.28 -13.92 9.33
CA ASN A 178 -5.04 -14.51 10.64
C ASN A 178 -3.55 -14.86 10.87
N ARG A 179 -2.84 -15.31 9.83
CA ARG A 179 -1.39 -15.55 9.93
C ARG A 179 -0.61 -14.27 10.20
N VAL A 180 -0.98 -13.15 9.57
CA VAL A 180 -0.33 -11.85 9.82
C VAL A 180 -0.63 -11.36 11.23
N VAL A 181 -1.89 -11.39 11.66
CA VAL A 181 -2.29 -11.00 13.02
C VAL A 181 -1.50 -11.79 14.07
N GLN A 182 -1.44 -13.12 13.94
CA GLN A 182 -0.65 -13.96 14.85
C GLN A 182 0.84 -13.63 14.83
N ARG A 183 1.41 -13.34 13.65
CA ARG A 183 2.82 -12.99 13.51
C ARG A 183 3.14 -11.64 14.16
N VAL A 184 2.29 -10.64 13.97
CA VAL A 184 2.43 -9.31 14.58
C VAL A 184 2.27 -9.42 16.09
N ALA A 185 1.22 -10.10 16.59
CA ALA A 185 1.01 -10.31 18.02
C ALA A 185 2.23 -10.97 18.69
N ARG A 186 2.77 -12.05 18.10
CA ARG A 186 3.98 -12.72 18.61
C ARG A 186 5.19 -11.79 18.66
N ARG A 187 5.36 -10.92 17.65
CA ARG A 187 6.46 -9.94 17.60
C ARG A 187 6.31 -8.90 18.71
N THR A 188 5.10 -8.39 18.92
CA THR A 188 4.77 -7.43 19.99
C THR A 188 5.05 -8.04 21.35
N THR A 189 4.49 -9.22 21.65
CA THR A 189 4.74 -9.92 22.91
C THR A 189 6.23 -10.21 23.14
N ALA A 190 6.96 -10.66 22.12
CA ALA A 190 8.39 -10.90 22.25
C ALA A 190 9.17 -9.61 22.57
N GLN A 191 8.79 -8.48 21.98
CA GLN A 191 9.40 -7.18 22.25
C GLN A 191 9.08 -6.66 23.65
N GLU A 192 7.86 -6.87 24.13
CA GLU A 192 7.45 -6.56 25.50
C GLU A 192 8.24 -7.39 26.52
N ILE A 193 8.34 -8.71 26.31
CA ILE A 193 9.14 -9.59 27.17
C ILE A 193 10.61 -9.14 27.19
N LYS A 194 11.19 -8.85 26.02
CA LYS A 194 12.57 -8.37 25.92
C LYS A 194 12.78 -7.05 26.68
N THR A 195 11.83 -6.14 26.59
CA THR A 195 11.87 -4.84 27.27
C THR A 195 11.73 -5.02 28.79
N ALA A 196 10.81 -5.87 29.23
CA ALA A 196 10.65 -6.20 30.65
C ALA A 196 11.91 -6.86 31.21
N VAL A 197 12.48 -7.85 30.54
CA VAL A 197 13.73 -8.51 30.97
C VAL A 197 14.89 -7.52 31.05
N ALA A 198 15.00 -6.57 30.11
CA ALA A 198 16.03 -5.53 30.13
C ALA A 198 15.87 -4.55 31.31
N GLN A 199 14.67 -4.38 31.86
CA GLN A 199 14.42 -3.55 33.04
C GLN A 199 14.80 -4.27 34.35
N TYR A 200 14.69 -5.59 34.41
CA TYR A 200 15.00 -6.38 35.61
C TYR A 200 16.43 -6.91 35.67
N ILE A 201 17.11 -7.05 34.53
CA ILE A 201 18.53 -7.40 34.47
C ILE A 201 19.30 -6.15 34.05
N PRO A 202 19.82 -5.34 35.00
CA PRO A 202 20.75 -4.28 34.63
C PRO A 202 21.91 -4.93 33.88
N ALA A 203 22.23 -4.38 32.71
CA ALA A 203 23.32 -4.85 31.89
C ALA A 203 24.55 -5.05 32.78
N VAL A 204 24.97 -6.30 32.96
CA VAL A 204 26.30 -6.60 33.47
C VAL A 204 27.22 -6.09 32.37
N ASN A 205 27.65 -4.83 32.48
CA ASN A 205 28.68 -4.20 31.68
C ASN A 205 30.01 -4.91 31.97
N GLY A 206 30.13 -6.16 31.54
CA GLY A 206 31.40 -6.82 31.33
C GLY A 206 31.87 -6.44 29.93
N PRO A 207 33.13 -6.01 29.74
CA PRO A 207 33.64 -5.71 28.42
C PRO A 207 33.48 -6.95 27.53
N THR A 208 32.76 -6.80 26.42
CA THR A 208 32.65 -7.79 25.36
C THR A 208 34.04 -8.01 24.78
N ARG A 209 34.71 -9.03 25.31
CA ARG A 209 35.98 -9.52 24.79
C ARG A 209 35.70 -10.04 23.39
N THR A 210 36.15 -9.30 22.39
CA THR A 210 36.12 -9.68 20.99
C THR A 210 36.97 -10.94 20.79
N THR A 211 36.34 -12.11 20.87
CA THR A 211 36.94 -13.34 20.36
C THR A 211 36.87 -13.28 18.84
N LYS A 212 37.95 -12.75 18.24
CA LYS A 212 38.26 -12.95 16.82
C LYS A 212 38.33 -14.45 16.57
N ASN A 213 37.24 -15.04 16.06
CA ASN A 213 37.27 -16.36 15.45
C ASN A 213 38.11 -16.28 14.18
N LYS A 214 39.44 -16.45 14.31
CA LYS A 214 40.27 -16.86 13.19
C LYS A 214 40.01 -18.34 12.95
N SER A 215 39.19 -18.62 11.94
CA SER A 215 39.22 -19.90 11.23
C SER A 215 40.67 -20.17 10.80
N ARG A 216 41.32 -21.14 11.44
CA ARG A 216 42.58 -21.73 10.96
C ARG A 216 42.32 -23.21 10.74
N PHE A 217 41.64 -23.51 9.63
CA PHE A 217 41.76 -24.82 9.02
C PHE A 217 43.21 -24.96 8.55
N GLN A 218 43.96 -25.88 9.13
CA GLN A 218 45.20 -26.38 8.53
C GLN A 218 44.99 -27.85 8.17
N PRO A 219 45.24 -28.27 6.92
CA PRO A 219 45.24 -29.68 6.59
C PRO A 219 46.47 -30.34 7.23
N PHE A 220 46.27 -31.52 7.82
CA PHE A 220 47.36 -32.35 8.33
C PHE A 220 48.26 -32.81 7.18
N ASP A 221 49.53 -32.40 7.22
CA ASP A 221 50.61 -32.97 6.41
C ASP A 221 51.07 -34.27 7.07
N LYS A 222 50.87 -35.41 6.40
CA LYS A 222 51.28 -36.75 6.85
C LYS A 222 52.65 -37.12 6.26
N SER A 223 53.64 -36.26 6.44
CA SER A 223 55.03 -36.58 6.12
C SER A 223 55.91 -36.41 7.36
N GLN A 224 55.77 -37.35 8.30
CA GLN A 224 56.80 -37.73 9.29
C GLN A 224 56.26 -38.80 10.25
N TYR A 225 56.18 -40.04 9.78
CA TYR A 225 56.44 -41.21 10.61
C TYR A 225 57.38 -42.10 9.78
N SER A 226 58.65 -42.02 10.14
CA SER A 226 59.63 -43.09 9.90
C SER A 226 59.32 -44.28 10.79
#